data_AF-A0A0B5D304-F1
#
_entry.id   AF-A0A0B5D304-F1
#
_cell.length_a   1.000
_cell.length_b   1.000
_cell.length_c   1.000
_cell.angle_alpha   90.00
_cell.angle_beta   90.00
_cell.angle_gamma   90.00
#
_symmetry.space_group_name_H-M   'P 1'
#
loop_
_entity.id
_entity.type
_entity.pdbx_description
1 polymer ?
#
loop_
_entity_poly.entity_id
_entity_poly.type
_entity_poly.pdbx_seq_one_letter_code
_entity_poly.pdbx_strand_id
1 'polypeptide(L)'
;MRDHRPFTDGSDTYLFRTVSGDITCQMLDDAAAPAYGWVGGCVNGRVDAPRGATVMFSTDSGSSVWELPDGGYPGFFFGSNGAPVLQPGEVLDRGAAACFAPDEDSLGCVNLRDQEGFLISGPDVRRFGAGDYPEIFGRDGVMDVIAPYVRLQFTNGGSVICYESRNDGLYTCGDALDLDFPLMDGVDMQSNAVFFDVSGATPVIHGHNASNVGQAGENAQTVTRGTYAHYGHLIDHDGSRATFTTPQGGTFWVGVDGFGVG
;
A
#
# COMPACT_ATOMS: atom_id res chain seq x y z
N MET A 1 -13.27 -0.42 -3.72
CA MET A 1 -12.38 0.68 -3.29
C MET A 1 -11.98 0.40 -1.86
N ARG A 2 -10.67 0.38 -1.57
CA ARG A 2 -10.16 0.07 -0.23
C ARG A 2 -9.96 1.34 0.58
N ASP A 3 -10.36 1.29 1.85
CA ASP A 3 -10.15 2.39 2.80
C ASP A 3 -8.78 2.20 3.47
N HIS A 4 -7.83 3.08 3.16
CA HIS A 4 -6.54 3.13 3.86
C HIS A 4 -6.71 3.88 5.18
N ARG A 5 -6.53 3.17 6.31
CA ARG A 5 -6.63 3.79 7.64
C ARG A 5 -5.27 3.76 8.33
N PRO A 6 -4.71 4.92 8.73
CA PRO A 6 -3.63 4.91 9.70
C PRO A 6 -4.18 4.42 11.04
N PHE A 7 -3.61 3.32 11.54
CA PHE A 7 -3.91 2.88 12.90
C PHE A 7 -3.07 3.72 13.87
N THR A 8 -3.70 4.76 14.42
CA THR A 8 -3.09 5.63 15.41
C THR A 8 -3.44 5.14 16.81
N ASP A 9 -2.89 3.99 17.21
CA ASP A 9 -2.73 3.72 18.63
C ASP A 9 -1.27 3.92 18.98
N GLY A 10 -1.00 4.82 19.93
CA GLY A 10 0.33 5.30 20.30
C GLY A 10 1.17 4.27 21.07
N SER A 11 1.02 2.98 20.76
CA SER A 11 1.79 1.88 21.31
C SER A 11 2.72 1.31 20.23
N ASP A 12 3.91 0.87 20.64
CA ASP A 12 4.89 0.14 19.81
C ASP A 12 4.39 -1.25 19.34
N THR A 13 3.08 -1.50 19.47
CA THR A 13 2.38 -2.74 19.21
C THR A 13 1.03 -2.43 18.57
N TYR A 14 0.73 -3.12 17.47
CA TYR A 14 -0.48 -2.98 16.68
C TYR A 14 -1.17 -4.32 16.60
N LEU A 15 -2.36 -4.39 17.17
CA LEU A 15 -3.19 -5.59 17.17
C LEU A 15 -4.32 -5.41 16.16
N PHE A 16 -4.66 -6.45 15.43
CA PHE A 16 -5.82 -6.45 14.54
C PHE A 16 -6.29 -7.88 14.30
N ARG A 17 -7.55 -8.04 13.90
CA ARG A 17 -8.16 -9.37 13.69
C ARG A 17 -9.16 -9.38 12.55
N THR A 18 -9.51 -10.59 12.10
CA THR A 18 -10.62 -10.81 11.18
C THR A 18 -11.97 -10.51 11.83
N VAL A 19 -13.03 -10.40 11.01
CA VAL A 19 -14.40 -10.16 11.46
C VAL A 19 -14.91 -11.33 12.29
N SER A 20 -14.64 -12.57 11.87
CA SER A 20 -14.92 -13.78 12.66
C SER A 20 -14.18 -13.80 14.00
N GLY A 21 -13.04 -13.12 14.08
CA GLY A 21 -12.16 -13.12 15.24
C GLY A 21 -11.29 -14.37 15.34
N ASP A 22 -11.32 -15.24 14.33
CA ASP A 22 -10.53 -16.47 14.29
C ASP A 22 -9.05 -16.19 14.06
N ILE A 23 -8.70 -15.16 13.28
CA ILE A 23 -7.31 -14.77 13.06
C ILE A 23 -7.03 -13.48 13.82
N THR A 24 -6.00 -13.51 14.67
CA THR A 24 -5.47 -12.32 15.37
C THR A 24 -4.02 -12.12 15.01
N CYS A 25 -3.66 -10.88 14.69
CA CYS A 25 -2.31 -10.47 14.32
C CYS A 25 -1.78 -9.38 15.24
N GLN A 26 -0.47 -9.38 15.40
CA GLN A 26 0.30 -8.38 16.12
C GLN A 26 1.47 -7.92 15.24
N MET A 27 1.66 -6.61 15.13
CA MET A 27 2.86 -5.99 14.57
C MET A 27 3.55 -5.16 15.64
N LEU A 28 4.86 -5.30 15.76
CA LEU A 28 5.71 -4.51 16.65
C LEU A 28 6.53 -3.56 15.79
N ASP A 29 6.59 -2.30 16.22
CA ASP A 29 7.54 -1.34 15.68
C ASP A 29 8.91 -1.68 16.30
N ASP A 30 9.86 -2.20 15.51
CA ASP A 30 11.19 -2.51 16.06
C ASP A 30 12.03 -1.23 16.13
N ALA A 31 11.89 -0.50 17.24
CA ALA A 31 12.69 0.68 17.55
C ALA A 31 14.21 0.39 17.65
N ALA A 32 14.63 -0.88 17.69
CA ALA A 32 16.03 -1.31 17.76
C ALA A 32 16.59 -1.88 16.44
N ALA A 33 15.76 -2.11 15.40
CA ALA A 33 16.23 -2.50 14.09
C ALA A 33 16.86 -1.28 13.37
N PRO A 34 18.13 -1.35 12.90
CA PRO A 34 18.82 -0.20 12.32
C PRO A 34 18.25 0.31 10.96
N ALA A 35 17.11 -0.18 10.51
CA ALA A 35 16.27 0.43 9.48
C ALA A 35 14.88 -0.24 9.48
N TYR A 36 13.88 0.40 10.10
CA TYR A 36 12.42 0.22 9.91
C TYR A 36 11.92 -1.19 9.53
N GLY A 37 12.35 -2.21 10.27
CA GLY A 37 11.81 -3.55 10.18
C GLY A 37 10.62 -3.72 11.12
N TRP A 38 9.55 -4.36 10.65
CA TRP A 38 8.44 -4.79 11.50
C TRP A 38 8.67 -6.23 11.85
N VAL A 39 8.49 -6.55 13.12
CA VAL A 39 8.39 -7.94 13.56
C VAL A 39 6.97 -8.17 14.03
N GLY A 40 6.37 -9.28 13.63
CA GLY A 40 5.00 -9.56 14.00
C GLY A 40 4.66 -11.02 13.85
N GLY A 41 3.41 -11.32 14.20
CA GLY A 41 2.88 -12.65 14.03
C GLY A 41 1.37 -12.66 13.98
N CYS A 42 0.84 -13.67 13.32
CA CYS A 42 -0.57 -13.95 13.20
C CYS A 42 -0.85 -15.36 13.67
N VAL A 43 -1.96 -15.55 14.39
CA VAL A 43 -2.43 -16.85 14.86
C VAL A 43 -3.87 -17.05 14.41
N ASN A 44 -4.18 -18.24 13.88
CA ASN A 44 -5.54 -18.71 13.71
C ASN A 44 -5.95 -19.57 14.91
N GLY A 45 -7.11 -19.27 15.49
CA GLY A 45 -7.65 -19.89 16.70
C GLY A 45 -7.42 -19.02 17.93
N ARG A 46 -8.10 -19.35 19.03
CA ARG A 46 -7.82 -18.67 20.30
C ARG A 46 -6.38 -18.93 20.71
N VAL A 47 -5.75 -17.94 21.36
CA VAL A 47 -4.36 -18.02 21.87
C VAL A 47 -4.17 -19.24 22.80
N ASP A 48 -5.25 -19.75 23.39
CA ASP A 48 -5.31 -20.92 24.28
C ASP A 48 -5.84 -22.22 23.61
N ALA A 49 -6.13 -22.23 22.31
CA ALA A 49 -6.64 -23.38 21.57
C ALA A 49 -5.53 -24.24 20.93
N PRO A 50 -5.80 -25.52 20.58
CA PRO A 50 -4.85 -26.35 19.83
C PRO A 50 -4.46 -25.64 18.52
N ARG A 51 -3.18 -25.33 18.39
CA ARG A 51 -2.55 -24.47 17.36
C ARG A 51 -3.24 -24.54 15.99
N GLY A 52 -3.92 -23.47 15.59
CA GLY A 52 -4.14 -23.20 14.16
C GLY A 52 -2.88 -22.62 13.51
N ALA A 53 -2.96 -22.27 12.23
CA ALA A 53 -1.89 -21.64 11.47
C ALA A 53 -1.24 -20.49 12.26
N THR A 54 0.07 -20.54 12.45
CA THR A 54 0.86 -19.46 13.04
C THR A 54 1.88 -18.96 12.03
N VAL A 55 1.89 -17.67 11.78
CA VAL A 55 2.90 -17.00 10.94
C VAL A 55 3.66 -16.03 11.82
N MET A 56 4.99 -16.04 11.72
CA MET A 56 5.81 -14.91 12.18
C MET A 56 6.46 -14.26 11.00
N PHE A 57 6.67 -12.96 11.13
CA PHE A 57 7.29 -12.17 10.10
C PHE A 57 8.28 -11.16 10.65
N SER A 58 9.31 -10.92 9.86
CA SER A 58 10.26 -9.82 10.02
C SER A 58 10.49 -9.18 8.67
N THR A 59 10.48 -7.85 8.59
CA THR A 59 10.83 -7.08 7.39
C THR A 59 12.15 -6.33 7.59
N ASP A 60 13.20 -7.00 8.07
CA ASP A 60 14.51 -6.35 8.22
C ASP A 60 15.17 -6.04 6.86
N SER A 61 16.25 -5.25 6.90
CA SER A 61 16.79 -4.37 5.84
C SER A 61 17.24 -5.02 4.52
N GLY A 62 16.85 -6.25 4.21
CA GLY A 62 17.06 -6.89 2.91
C GLY A 62 16.25 -8.14 2.62
N SER A 63 15.37 -8.62 3.52
CA SER A 63 14.57 -9.82 3.27
C SER A 63 13.36 -9.92 4.19
N SER A 64 12.22 -10.36 3.66
CA SER A 64 11.10 -10.79 4.48
C SER A 64 11.24 -12.25 4.89
N VAL A 65 11.27 -12.54 6.20
CA VAL A 65 11.24 -13.93 6.70
C VAL A 65 9.83 -14.24 7.17
N TRP A 66 9.13 -15.14 6.49
CA TRP A 66 7.73 -15.49 6.74
C TRP A 66 7.58 -16.92 7.33
N GLU A 67 8.25 -17.25 8.43
CA GLU A 67 8.25 -18.62 8.97
C GLU A 67 8.41 -18.63 10.50
N LEU A 68 7.64 -19.49 11.19
CA LEU A 68 8.15 -20.15 12.38
C LEU A 68 8.43 -21.61 12.05
N PRO A 69 9.55 -22.19 12.52
CA PRO A 69 9.64 -23.62 12.69
C PRO A 69 8.59 -24.09 13.70
N ASP A 70 8.16 -25.35 13.59
CA ASP A 70 7.28 -26.01 14.57
C ASP A 70 7.76 -25.73 16.01
N GLY A 71 6.94 -25.05 16.82
CA GLY A 71 7.26 -24.73 18.21
C GLY A 71 7.86 -23.35 18.47
N GLY A 72 8.00 -22.49 17.46
CA GLY A 72 8.34 -21.08 17.66
C GLY A 72 7.31 -20.36 18.54
N TYR A 73 7.79 -19.56 19.50
CA TYR A 73 6.96 -18.78 20.40
C TYR A 73 6.67 -17.41 19.73
N PRO A 74 5.40 -17.05 19.45
CA PRO A 74 5.07 -15.84 18.71
C PRO A 74 5.16 -14.53 19.52
N GLY A 75 5.79 -14.57 20.70
CA GLY A 75 5.80 -13.45 21.64
C GLY A 75 4.51 -13.37 22.47
N PHE A 76 4.42 -12.34 23.32
CA PHE A 76 3.25 -12.08 24.14
C PHE A 76 2.18 -11.35 23.31
N PHE A 77 1.18 -12.08 22.81
CA PHE A 77 -0.07 -11.47 22.35
C PHE A 77 -0.79 -10.87 23.55
N PHE A 78 -0.74 -9.54 23.68
CA PHE A 78 -1.56 -8.85 24.67
C PHE A 78 -3.02 -8.95 24.24
N GLY A 79 -3.80 -9.78 24.93
CA GLY A 79 -5.27 -9.79 24.89
C GLY A 79 -5.94 -9.66 23.53
N SER A 80 -6.29 -10.77 22.88
CA SER A 80 -7.16 -10.77 21.69
C SER A 80 -8.55 -10.13 21.94
N ASN A 81 -8.96 -9.99 23.20
CA ASN A 81 -10.15 -9.27 23.61
C ASN A 81 -9.95 -7.76 23.50
N GLY A 82 -10.35 -7.19 22.36
CA GLY A 82 -10.31 -5.75 22.11
C GLY A 82 -9.47 -5.34 20.91
N ALA A 83 -8.80 -6.29 20.24
CA ALA A 83 -8.12 -6.01 18.98
C ALA A 83 -9.13 -5.46 17.95
N PRO A 84 -8.83 -4.33 17.31
CA PRO A 84 -9.68 -3.76 16.28
C PRO A 84 -9.84 -4.75 15.11
N VAL A 85 -11.04 -4.76 14.55
CA VAL A 85 -11.34 -5.59 13.39
C VAL A 85 -10.86 -4.87 12.14
N LEU A 86 -10.03 -5.54 11.33
CA LEU A 86 -9.68 -5.08 10.00
C LEU A 86 -10.78 -5.56 9.05
N GLN A 87 -11.60 -4.62 8.56
CA GLN A 87 -12.76 -4.98 7.74
C GLN A 87 -12.32 -5.42 6.33
N PRO A 88 -13.11 -6.26 5.64
CA PRO A 88 -12.87 -6.57 4.24
C PRO A 88 -12.76 -5.30 3.40
N GLY A 89 -11.65 -5.16 2.68
CA GLY A 89 -11.36 -3.95 1.91
C GLY A 89 -10.69 -2.82 2.70
N GLU A 90 -10.45 -2.95 3.99
CA GLU A 90 -9.52 -2.05 4.69
C GLU A 90 -8.07 -2.51 4.51
N VAL A 91 -7.16 -1.54 4.48
CA VAL A 91 -5.71 -1.78 4.48
C VAL A 91 -5.08 -1.05 5.65
N LEU A 92 -4.36 -1.81 6.47
CA LEU A 92 -3.46 -1.32 7.48
C LEU A 92 -2.08 -1.09 6.85
N ASP A 93 -1.73 0.17 6.64
CA ASP A 93 -0.44 0.58 6.05
C ASP A 93 0.54 1.01 7.15
N ARG A 94 1.75 0.41 7.14
CA ARG A 94 2.86 0.68 8.04
C ARG A 94 4.20 0.72 7.33
N GLY A 95 4.40 1.79 6.56
CA GLY A 95 5.70 2.09 5.96
C GLY A 95 6.06 1.03 4.93
N ALA A 96 6.92 0.07 5.30
CA ALA A 96 7.34 -1.02 4.43
C ALA A 96 6.32 -2.18 4.36
N ALA A 97 5.33 -2.27 5.25
CA ALA A 97 4.37 -3.36 5.27
C ALA A 97 2.92 -2.87 5.15
N ALA A 98 2.09 -3.63 4.43
CA ALA A 98 0.65 -3.42 4.38
C ALA A 98 -0.09 -4.73 4.72
N CYS A 99 -1.01 -4.68 5.67
CA CYS A 99 -1.88 -5.79 6.03
C CYS A 99 -3.32 -5.53 5.58
N PHE A 100 -4.01 -6.57 5.17
CA PHE A 100 -5.33 -6.49 4.54
C PHE A 100 -6.20 -7.69 4.91
N ALA A 101 -7.51 -7.50 4.89
CA ALA A 101 -8.50 -8.57 4.94
C ALA A 101 -9.19 -8.67 3.57
N PRO A 102 -9.00 -9.75 2.78
CA PRO A 102 -9.70 -9.92 1.51
C PRO A 102 -11.18 -10.29 1.69
N ASP A 103 -11.50 -10.99 2.79
CA ASP A 103 -12.84 -11.42 3.21
C ASP A 103 -12.94 -11.45 4.76
N GLU A 104 -14.08 -11.91 5.29
CA GLU A 104 -14.37 -11.89 6.73
C GLU A 104 -13.53 -12.86 7.57
N ASP A 105 -12.91 -13.86 6.94
CA ASP A 105 -12.25 -15.01 7.59
C ASP A 105 -10.76 -15.12 7.27
N SER A 106 -10.24 -14.23 6.42
CA SER A 106 -8.87 -14.28 5.93
C SER A 106 -8.13 -12.97 6.22
N LEU A 107 -6.81 -13.08 6.38
CA LEU A 107 -5.93 -11.94 6.64
C LEU A 107 -4.58 -12.18 6.02
N GLY A 108 -4.06 -11.18 5.32
CA GLY A 108 -2.71 -11.22 4.78
C GLY A 108 -1.91 -9.96 5.10
N CYS A 109 -0.60 -10.09 5.01
CA CYS A 109 0.32 -8.95 5.01
C CYS A 109 1.32 -9.11 3.87
N VAL A 110 1.77 -7.98 3.37
CA VAL A 110 2.76 -7.87 2.30
C VAL A 110 3.84 -6.89 2.73
N ASN A 111 5.08 -7.17 2.34
CA ASN A 111 6.13 -6.17 2.34
C ASN A 111 6.12 -5.46 0.98
N LEU A 112 5.91 -4.15 1.01
CA LEU A 112 5.74 -3.32 -0.18
C LEU A 112 7.03 -3.18 -0.99
N ARG A 113 8.19 -3.39 -0.35
CA ARG A 113 9.50 -3.26 -0.99
C ARG A 113 9.87 -4.44 -1.87
N ASP A 114 9.69 -5.66 -1.38
CA ASP A 114 9.98 -6.90 -2.11
C ASP A 114 8.75 -7.50 -2.78
N GLN A 115 7.56 -6.98 -2.48
CA GLN A 115 6.26 -7.42 -2.98
C GLN A 115 5.92 -8.87 -2.61
N GLU A 116 6.53 -9.40 -1.55
CA GLU A 116 6.25 -10.72 -1.00
C GLU A 116 5.39 -10.63 0.25
N GLY A 117 4.54 -11.64 0.45
CA GLY A 117 3.61 -11.65 1.56
C GLY A 117 3.07 -13.03 1.88
N PHE A 118 2.11 -13.04 2.80
CA PHE A 118 1.36 -14.23 3.16
C PHE A 118 -0.13 -13.93 3.29
N LEU A 119 -0.94 -14.95 3.09
CA LEU A 119 -2.37 -14.96 3.33
C LEU A 119 -2.71 -16.15 4.23
N ILE A 120 -3.41 -15.88 5.32
CA ILE A 120 -4.01 -16.89 6.18
C ILE A 120 -5.50 -16.95 5.84
N SER A 121 -5.99 -18.15 5.53
CA SER A 121 -7.40 -18.41 5.25
C SER A 121 -7.77 -19.72 5.94
N GLY A 122 -8.52 -19.64 7.05
CA GLY A 122 -8.72 -20.81 7.90
C GLY A 122 -7.38 -21.42 8.34
N PRO A 123 -7.22 -22.76 8.36
CA PRO A 123 -6.01 -23.41 8.86
C PRO A 123 -4.79 -23.26 7.94
N ASP A 124 -4.95 -22.70 6.74
CA ASP A 124 -3.91 -22.66 5.71
C ASP A 124 -3.17 -21.33 5.69
N VAL A 125 -1.85 -21.40 5.47
CA VAL A 125 -0.99 -20.26 5.18
C VAL A 125 -0.46 -20.41 3.76
N ARG A 126 -0.73 -19.42 2.91
CA ARG A 126 -0.15 -19.31 1.56
C ARG A 126 0.82 -18.15 1.53
N ARG A 127 2.06 -18.39 1.12
CA ARG A 127 2.97 -17.32 0.68
C ARG A 127 2.60 -16.89 -0.73
N PHE A 128 2.80 -15.61 -1.03
CA PHE A 128 2.55 -15.05 -2.35
C PHE A 128 3.59 -13.98 -2.70
N GLY A 129 3.77 -13.75 -3.99
CA GLY A 129 4.58 -12.66 -4.52
C GLY A 129 3.78 -11.78 -5.49
N ALA A 130 4.46 -10.83 -6.14
CA ALA A 130 3.86 -9.91 -7.11
C ALA A 130 3.03 -10.62 -8.22
N GLY A 131 3.43 -11.83 -8.62
CA GLY A 131 2.73 -12.63 -9.63
C GLY A 131 1.33 -13.09 -9.22
N ASP A 132 1.05 -13.17 -7.92
CA ASP A 132 -0.24 -13.58 -7.36
C ASP A 132 -1.20 -12.39 -7.14
N TYR A 133 -0.73 -11.15 -7.29
CA TYR A 133 -1.53 -9.95 -7.00
C TYR A 133 -2.84 -9.88 -7.82
N PRO A 134 -2.88 -10.27 -9.10
CA PRO A 134 -4.13 -10.30 -9.84
C PRO A 134 -5.18 -11.24 -9.24
N GLU A 135 -4.77 -12.34 -8.60
CA GLU A 135 -5.67 -13.27 -7.92
C GLU A 135 -6.19 -12.69 -6.60
N ILE A 136 -5.33 -12.01 -5.85
CA ILE A 136 -5.62 -11.55 -4.48
C ILE A 136 -6.30 -10.17 -4.45
N PHE A 137 -5.86 -9.27 -5.33
CA PHE A 137 -6.25 -7.85 -5.36
C PHE A 137 -7.00 -7.47 -6.64
N GLY A 138 -7.14 -8.38 -7.60
CA GLY A 138 -7.89 -8.15 -8.84
C GLY A 138 -9.39 -8.43 -8.68
N ARG A 139 -10.24 -7.51 -9.15
CA ARG A 139 -11.69 -7.67 -9.24
C ARG A 139 -12.21 -7.00 -10.51
N ASP A 140 -13.02 -7.71 -11.29
CA ASP A 140 -13.66 -7.19 -12.51
C ASP A 140 -12.70 -6.48 -13.50
N GLY A 141 -11.47 -6.98 -13.60
CA GLY A 141 -10.42 -6.41 -14.46
C GLY A 141 -9.69 -5.19 -13.89
N VAL A 142 -10.00 -4.78 -12.66
CA VAL A 142 -9.31 -3.71 -11.92
C VAL A 142 -8.45 -4.33 -10.82
N MET A 143 -7.20 -3.89 -10.67
CA MET A 143 -6.31 -4.32 -9.59
C MET A 143 -6.22 -3.25 -8.49
N ASP A 144 -6.55 -3.61 -7.25
CA ASP A 144 -6.40 -2.71 -6.10
C ASP A 144 -4.90 -2.51 -5.77
N VAL A 145 -4.46 -1.25 -5.74
CA VAL A 145 -3.16 -0.86 -5.19
C VAL A 145 -3.27 -0.85 -3.66
N ILE A 146 -2.42 -1.60 -2.99
CA ILE A 146 -2.43 -1.74 -1.52
C ILE A 146 -1.40 -0.84 -0.84
N ALA A 147 -0.41 -0.35 -1.58
CA ALA A 147 0.53 0.64 -1.07
C ALA A 147 -0.11 2.04 -1.03
N PRO A 148 0.27 2.88 -0.07
CA PRO A 148 -0.12 4.29 -0.03
C PRO A 148 0.54 5.15 -1.13
N TYR A 149 1.58 4.63 -1.78
CA TYR A 149 2.27 5.28 -2.89
C TYR A 149 2.24 4.34 -4.08
N VAL A 150 1.89 4.87 -5.26
CA VAL A 150 1.93 4.12 -6.51
C VAL A 150 3.07 4.64 -7.37
N ARG A 151 3.97 3.76 -7.81
CA ARG A 151 5.00 4.09 -8.80
C ARG A 151 4.47 3.70 -10.18
N LEU A 152 4.12 4.70 -10.98
CA LEU A 152 3.74 4.49 -12.38
C LEU A 152 5.01 4.33 -13.20
N GLN A 153 5.12 3.23 -13.95
CA GLN A 153 6.24 2.99 -14.86
C GLN A 153 5.77 2.99 -16.31
N PHE A 154 6.35 3.90 -17.10
CA PHE A 154 5.97 4.15 -18.48
C PHE A 154 6.84 3.37 -19.47
N THR A 155 6.35 3.21 -20.69
CA THR A 155 7.00 2.43 -21.75
C THR A 155 8.31 3.03 -22.25
N ASN A 156 8.54 4.33 -22.02
CA ASN A 156 9.82 4.98 -22.34
C ASN A 156 10.91 4.73 -21.28
N GLY A 157 10.61 3.97 -20.22
CA GLY A 157 11.49 3.75 -19.08
C GLY A 157 11.32 4.79 -17.95
N GLY A 158 10.57 5.86 -18.20
CA GLY A 158 10.28 6.88 -17.20
C GLY A 158 9.34 6.40 -16.10
N SER A 159 9.30 7.15 -15.01
CA SER A 159 8.43 6.83 -13.88
C SER A 159 8.04 8.08 -13.10
N VAL A 160 6.96 7.98 -12.33
CA VAL A 160 6.55 8.99 -11.35
C VAL A 160 5.87 8.30 -10.16
N ILE A 161 5.99 8.87 -8.98
CA ILE A 161 5.40 8.33 -7.75
C ILE A 161 4.22 9.21 -7.37
N CYS A 162 3.04 8.62 -7.29
CA CYS A 162 1.81 9.33 -6.97
C CYS A 162 1.19 8.87 -5.65
N TYR A 163 0.58 9.81 -4.93
CA TYR A 163 -0.13 9.56 -3.66
C TYR A 163 -1.14 10.66 -3.36
N GLU A 164 -2.17 10.34 -2.57
CA GLU A 164 -3.08 11.33 -2.02
C GLU A 164 -2.55 11.85 -0.68
N SER A 165 -2.39 13.16 -0.56
CA SER A 165 -2.09 13.83 0.70
C SER A 165 -3.29 13.75 1.62
N ARG A 166 -3.10 13.12 2.80
CA ARG A 166 -4.19 12.67 3.68
C ARG A 166 -5.09 13.77 4.27
N ASN A 167 -4.79 15.07 4.10
CA ASN A 167 -5.45 16.15 4.85
C ASN A 167 -5.81 17.42 4.06
N ASP A 168 -5.50 17.50 2.77
CA ASP A 168 -5.67 18.74 1.98
C ASP A 168 -6.38 18.52 0.64
N GLY A 169 -6.75 17.28 0.30
CA GLY A 169 -7.38 16.95 -0.98
C GLY A 169 -6.43 17.13 -2.17
N LEU A 170 -5.11 17.15 -1.92
CA LEU A 170 -4.11 17.18 -2.97
C LEU A 170 -3.69 15.75 -3.35
N TYR A 171 -3.76 15.45 -4.64
CA TYR A 171 -3.13 14.28 -5.21
C TYR A 171 -1.80 14.69 -5.83
N THR A 172 -0.70 14.19 -5.29
CA THR A 172 0.66 14.57 -5.67
C THR A 172 1.28 13.49 -6.53
N CYS A 173 1.92 13.87 -7.63
CA CYS A 173 2.79 13.00 -8.41
C CYS A 173 4.19 13.65 -8.48
N GLY A 174 5.19 13.05 -7.83
CA GLY A 174 6.55 13.58 -7.70
C GLY A 174 7.62 12.53 -8.01
N ASP A 175 8.90 12.91 -7.87
CA ASP A 175 10.04 12.09 -8.31
C ASP A 175 9.92 11.61 -9.77
N ALA A 176 9.39 12.47 -10.65
CA ALA A 176 9.31 12.17 -12.07
C ALA A 176 10.72 11.99 -12.67
N LEU A 177 10.90 10.91 -13.40
CA LEU A 177 12.13 10.56 -14.11
C LEU A 177 11.80 10.26 -15.57
N ASP A 178 12.57 10.84 -16.48
CA ASP A 178 12.43 10.68 -17.94
C ASP A 178 10.99 10.99 -18.46
N LEU A 179 10.32 12.00 -17.89
CA LEU A 179 9.03 12.52 -18.36
C LEU A 179 9.18 13.97 -18.82
N ASP A 180 8.42 14.37 -19.84
CA ASP A 180 8.44 15.73 -20.39
C ASP A 180 7.55 16.70 -19.59
N PHE A 181 7.84 16.83 -18.30
CA PHE A 181 7.14 17.78 -17.45
C PHE A 181 7.59 19.22 -17.80
N PRO A 182 6.70 20.23 -17.72
CA PRO A 182 7.04 21.62 -18.01
C PRO A 182 8.10 22.18 -17.04
N LEU A 183 8.71 23.30 -17.44
CA LEU A 183 9.59 24.08 -16.57
C LEU A 183 8.81 24.60 -15.35
N MET A 184 9.48 24.67 -14.20
CA MET A 184 8.91 25.27 -13.01
C MET A 184 8.64 26.76 -13.21
N ASP A 185 7.60 27.26 -12.55
CA ASP A 185 7.23 28.67 -12.63
C ASP A 185 8.39 29.59 -12.20
N GLY A 186 8.84 30.43 -13.14
CA GLY A 186 9.84 31.46 -12.88
C GLY A 186 11.30 31.00 -12.84
N VAL A 187 11.61 29.74 -13.19
CA VAL A 187 13.00 29.25 -13.28
C VAL A 187 13.20 28.31 -14.48
N ASP A 188 14.40 28.35 -15.09
CA ASP A 188 14.79 27.51 -16.23
C ASP A 188 15.19 26.09 -15.78
N MET A 189 14.33 25.41 -15.04
CA MET A 189 14.55 24.03 -14.58
C MET A 189 13.26 23.24 -14.71
N GLN A 190 13.38 22.02 -15.24
CA GLN A 190 12.25 21.12 -15.42
C GLN A 190 11.63 20.75 -14.06
N SER A 191 10.30 20.81 -13.96
CA SER A 191 9.61 20.27 -12.79
C SER A 191 9.72 18.74 -12.77
N ASN A 192 9.82 18.15 -11.58
CA ASN A 192 9.71 16.69 -11.42
C ASN A 192 8.45 16.29 -10.65
N ALA A 193 7.54 17.25 -10.43
CA ALA A 193 6.32 17.02 -9.68
C ALA A 193 5.16 17.92 -10.12
N VAL A 194 3.95 17.40 -9.94
CA VAL A 194 2.68 18.09 -10.14
C VAL A 194 1.76 17.79 -8.96
N PHE A 195 0.96 18.79 -8.57
CA PHE A 195 -0.02 18.70 -7.50
C PHE A 195 -1.40 18.99 -8.08
N PHE A 196 -2.33 18.05 -7.90
CA PHE A 196 -3.71 18.19 -8.34
C PHE A 196 -4.59 18.42 -7.11
N ASP A 197 -5.39 19.49 -7.11
CA ASP A 197 -6.52 19.60 -6.19
C ASP A 197 -7.65 18.71 -6.72
N VAL A 198 -7.96 17.65 -5.98
CA VAL A 198 -9.00 16.66 -6.30
C VAL A 198 -10.18 16.74 -5.33
N SER A 199 -10.26 17.78 -4.50
CA SER A 199 -11.34 17.97 -3.53
C SER A 199 -12.69 18.31 -4.19
N GLY A 200 -12.65 18.85 -5.40
CA GLY A 200 -13.81 19.22 -6.20
C GLY A 200 -14.20 18.17 -7.26
N ALA A 201 -15.36 18.38 -7.90
CA ALA A 201 -15.82 17.52 -9.00
C ALA A 201 -14.92 17.61 -10.26
N THR A 202 -14.18 18.70 -10.40
CA THR A 202 -13.25 18.93 -11.51
C THR A 202 -11.85 19.13 -10.93
N PRO A 203 -10.91 18.19 -11.19
CA PRO A 203 -9.53 18.34 -10.77
C PRO A 203 -8.90 19.62 -11.32
N VAL A 204 -8.03 20.24 -10.54
CA VAL A 204 -7.29 21.44 -10.94
C VAL A 204 -5.81 21.24 -10.67
N ILE A 205 -4.95 21.68 -11.59
CA ILE A 205 -3.51 21.74 -11.32
C ILE A 205 -3.28 22.85 -10.28
N HIS A 206 -2.95 22.46 -9.05
CA HIS A 206 -2.63 23.37 -7.96
C HIS A 206 -1.24 23.99 -8.15
N GLY A 207 -0.31 23.23 -8.72
CA GLY A 207 1.04 23.70 -9.04
C GLY A 207 1.92 22.58 -9.60
N HIS A 208 3.14 22.94 -9.96
CA HIS A 208 4.17 22.03 -10.42
C HIS A 208 5.55 22.60 -10.06
N ASN A 209 6.36 21.82 -9.37
CA ASN A 209 7.67 22.24 -8.86
C ASN A 209 8.60 21.03 -8.66
N ALA A 210 9.67 21.22 -7.91
CA ALA A 210 10.51 20.13 -7.46
C ALA A 210 9.92 19.49 -6.19
N SER A 211 9.63 18.18 -6.25
CA SER A 211 9.26 17.38 -5.08
C SER A 211 9.97 16.03 -5.14
N ASN A 212 10.69 15.73 -4.04
CA ASN A 212 11.32 14.43 -3.85
C ASN A 212 10.54 13.66 -2.78
N VAL A 213 9.96 12.53 -3.16
CA VAL A 213 9.12 11.68 -2.29
C VAL A 213 10.01 10.90 -1.30
N GLY A 214 11.30 10.78 -1.59
CA GLY A 214 12.29 10.23 -0.66
C GLY A 214 12.01 8.78 -0.32
N GLN A 215 12.17 8.40 0.96
CA GLN A 215 11.97 7.01 1.41
C GLN A 215 10.53 6.51 1.23
N ALA A 216 9.53 7.38 1.17
CA ALA A 216 8.17 6.97 0.82
C ALA A 216 8.10 6.34 -0.59
N GLY A 217 8.98 6.76 -1.49
CA GLY A 217 9.11 6.17 -2.82
C GLY A 217 9.72 4.76 -2.84
N GLU A 218 10.44 4.34 -1.79
CA GLU A 218 10.99 2.98 -1.68
C GLU A 218 9.90 1.94 -1.36
N ASN A 219 8.79 2.39 -0.75
CA ASN A 219 7.63 1.55 -0.41
C ASN A 219 6.49 1.69 -1.42
N ALA A 220 6.74 2.32 -2.57
CA ALA A 220 5.73 2.49 -3.60
C ALA A 220 5.49 1.18 -4.35
N GLN A 221 4.23 0.81 -4.55
CA GLN A 221 3.87 -0.32 -5.39
C GLN A 221 4.02 0.09 -6.86
N THR A 222 4.88 -0.62 -7.59
CA THR A 222 5.06 -0.40 -9.02
C THR A 222 3.88 -0.94 -9.81
N VAL A 223 3.31 -0.12 -10.68
CA VAL A 223 2.30 -0.51 -11.65
C VAL A 223 2.72 -0.10 -13.05
N THR A 224 2.28 -0.87 -14.05
CA THR A 224 2.60 -0.64 -15.47
C THR A 224 1.29 -0.49 -16.24
N ARG A 225 1.17 -1.09 -17.42
CA ARG A 225 -0.07 -1.04 -18.19
C ARG A 225 -1.17 -1.85 -17.51
N GLY A 226 -2.34 -1.25 -17.35
CA GLY A 226 -3.51 -1.89 -16.75
C GLY A 226 -4.46 -0.88 -16.11
N THR A 227 -5.50 -1.41 -15.48
CA THR A 227 -6.47 -0.61 -14.73
C THR A 227 -6.34 -0.91 -13.25
N TYR A 228 -6.22 0.15 -12.44
CA TYR A 228 -5.93 0.04 -11.02
C TYR A 228 -6.86 0.91 -10.18
N ALA A 229 -7.11 0.53 -8.93
CA ALA A 229 -7.78 1.38 -7.95
C ALA A 229 -6.79 1.82 -6.87
N HIS A 230 -6.72 3.12 -6.58
CA HIS A 230 -5.81 3.68 -5.57
C HIS A 230 -6.45 4.92 -4.93
N TYR A 231 -6.61 4.92 -3.59
CA TYR A 231 -7.32 5.99 -2.85
C TYR A 231 -8.63 6.45 -3.47
N GLY A 232 -9.39 5.49 -4.02
CA GLY A 232 -10.64 5.78 -4.68
C GLY A 232 -10.60 6.40 -6.06
N HIS A 233 -9.40 6.68 -6.55
CA HIS A 233 -9.19 6.98 -7.95
C HIS A 233 -9.11 5.68 -8.74
N LEU A 234 -9.74 5.68 -9.91
CA LEU A 234 -9.50 4.67 -10.94
C LEU A 234 -8.36 5.15 -11.83
N ILE A 235 -7.29 4.37 -11.94
CA ILE A 235 -6.14 4.64 -12.79
C ILE A 235 -6.27 3.77 -14.03
N ASP A 236 -6.37 4.37 -15.21
CA ASP A 236 -6.19 3.69 -16.49
C ASP A 236 -4.81 4.02 -17.06
N HIS A 237 -3.91 3.05 -17.04
CA HIS A 237 -2.53 3.21 -17.49
C HIS A 237 -2.35 2.51 -18.83
N ASP A 238 -2.18 3.28 -19.91
CA ASP A 238 -2.05 2.73 -21.28
C ASP A 238 -0.59 2.38 -21.66
N GLY A 239 0.36 2.89 -20.89
CA GLY A 239 1.80 2.71 -21.05
C GLY A 239 2.53 4.03 -21.31
N SER A 240 1.85 4.98 -21.94
CA SER A 240 2.31 6.35 -22.20
C SER A 240 1.72 7.36 -21.24
N ARG A 241 0.50 7.12 -20.76
CA ARG A 241 -0.23 7.97 -19.82
C ARG A 241 -0.93 7.10 -18.78
N ALA A 242 -1.02 7.64 -17.57
CA ALA A 242 -1.87 7.16 -16.50
C ALA A 242 -2.95 8.20 -16.24
N THR A 243 -4.19 7.84 -16.56
CA THR A 243 -5.37 8.70 -16.37
C THR A 243 -6.09 8.30 -15.10
N PHE A 244 -6.25 9.24 -14.19
CA PHE A 244 -6.93 9.10 -12.92
C PHE A 244 -8.35 9.65 -13.05
N THR A 245 -9.34 8.85 -12.68
CA THR A 245 -10.74 9.28 -12.54
C THR A 245 -11.07 9.38 -11.06
N THR A 246 -11.50 10.56 -10.60
CA THR A 246 -11.91 10.78 -9.20
C THR A 246 -13.23 10.08 -8.88
N PRO A 247 -13.58 9.89 -7.60
CA PRO A 247 -14.89 9.38 -7.22
C PRO A 247 -16.07 10.21 -7.75
N GLN A 248 -15.85 11.49 -8.04
CA GLN A 248 -16.85 12.41 -8.60
C GLN A 248 -16.88 12.41 -10.15
N GLY A 249 -16.00 11.64 -10.80
CA GLY A 249 -15.96 11.45 -12.25
C GLY A 249 -15.08 12.43 -13.03
N GLY A 250 -14.41 13.36 -12.34
CA GLY A 250 -13.44 14.25 -12.98
C GLY A 250 -12.12 13.52 -13.27
N THR A 251 -11.34 14.02 -14.24
CA THR A 251 -10.11 13.33 -14.65
C THR A 251 -8.86 14.20 -14.60
N PHE A 252 -7.75 13.57 -14.25
CA PHE A 252 -6.41 14.14 -14.37
C PHE A 252 -5.43 13.06 -14.82
N TRP A 253 -4.28 13.45 -15.34
CA TRP A 253 -3.33 12.48 -15.88
C TRP A 253 -1.89 12.97 -15.76
N VAL A 254 -0.99 11.99 -15.71
CA VAL A 254 0.46 12.16 -15.87
C VAL A 254 0.96 11.16 -16.90
N GLY A 255 2.00 11.52 -17.63
CA GLY A 255 2.50 10.69 -18.71
C GLY A 255 3.87 11.11 -19.23
N VAL A 256 4.31 10.38 -20.26
CA VAL A 256 5.57 10.62 -20.97
C VAL A 256 5.65 12.05 -21.49
N ASP A 257 4.52 12.64 -21.87
CA ASP A 257 4.41 13.97 -22.49
C ASP A 257 3.91 15.06 -21.53
N GLY A 258 4.03 14.84 -20.23
CA GLY A 258 3.69 15.83 -19.20
C GLY A 258 2.50 15.43 -18.34
N PHE A 259 1.63 16.39 -18.06
CA PHE A 259 0.47 16.19 -17.19
C PHE A 259 -0.69 17.11 -17.59
N GLY A 260 -1.89 16.78 -17.11
CA GLY A 260 -3.06 17.60 -17.40
C GLY A 260 -4.32 17.20 -16.63
N VAL A 261 -5.38 17.95 -16.87
CA VAL A 261 -6.75 17.70 -16.40
C VAL A 261 -7.67 17.57 -17.62
N GLY A 262 -8.77 16.81 -17.47
CA GLY A 262 -9.73 16.51 -18.55
C GLY A 262 -11.17 16.76 -18.15
#